data_AF-A0A3L7R591-F1
#
_entry.id   AF-A0A3L7R591-F1
#
_cell.length_a   1.000
_cell.length_b   1.000
_cell.length_c   1.000
_cell.angle_alpha   90.00
_cell.angle_beta   90.00
_cell.angle_gamma   90.00
#
_symmetry.space_group_name_H-M   'P 1'
#
loop_
_entity.id
_entity.type
_entity.pdbx_description
1 polymer ?
#
loop_
_entity_poly.entity_id
_entity_poly.type
_entity_poly.pdbx_seq_one_letter_code
_entity_poly.pdbx_strand_id
1 'polypeptide(L)'
;MNTLAAVAFILGGGNLLFVNLEKISSKRSGWAYALVTLLAFVVTLAFGVLKIGAVPNAQFPATPWAGDYESVRAPFGWVYEYVLSPLTATMFALLAFYVASAAFRAFRAKNIEAILLLGTAFVILLGRTAAAGILTGWISPEGPFAFLRLDTMAVNIMQYVSTAGTRAVMMGIALGIAATSLRLILGIDRSYLVND
;
A
#
# COMPACT_ATOMS: atom_id res chain seq x y z
N MET A 1 10.67 -14.28 6.79
CA MET A 1 9.49 -13.55 6.29
C MET A 1 8.71 -14.36 5.25
N ASN A 2 9.34 -15.19 4.41
CA ASN A 2 8.63 -16.00 3.39
C ASN A 2 7.71 -17.10 3.93
N THR A 3 8.03 -17.76 5.05
CA THR A 3 7.22 -18.88 5.57
C THR A 3 5.89 -18.40 6.16
N LEU A 4 5.90 -17.26 6.87
CA LEU A 4 4.69 -16.65 7.41
C LEU A 4 3.74 -16.20 6.30
N ALA A 5 4.28 -15.59 5.24
CA ALA A 5 3.52 -15.22 4.06
C ALA A 5 2.92 -16.46 3.38
N ALA A 6 3.69 -17.55 3.22
CA ALA A 6 3.20 -18.79 2.64
C ALA A 6 2.05 -19.41 3.46
N VAL A 7 2.17 -19.46 4.78
CA VAL A 7 1.10 -19.95 5.67
C VAL A 7 -0.14 -19.05 5.59
N ALA A 8 0.04 -17.73 5.54
CA ALA A 8 -1.06 -16.77 5.38
C ALA A 8 -1.78 -16.94 4.03
N PHE A 9 -1.05 -17.20 2.93
CA PHE A 9 -1.65 -17.48 1.63
C PHE A 9 -2.50 -18.76 1.65
N ILE A 10 -1.99 -19.83 2.28
CA ILE A 10 -2.73 -21.10 2.38
C ILE A 10 -3.99 -20.94 3.24
N LEU A 11 -3.88 -20.29 4.40
CA LEU A 11 -5.02 -20.03 5.27
C LEU A 11 -6.05 -19.10 4.61
N GLY A 12 -5.59 -18.04 3.93
CA GLY A 12 -6.45 -17.10 3.23
C GLY A 12 -7.20 -17.74 2.06
N GLY A 13 -6.48 -18.51 1.22
CA GLY A 13 -7.08 -19.26 0.12
C GLY A 13 -8.05 -20.35 0.61
N GLY A 14 -7.67 -21.07 1.66
CA GLY A 14 -8.51 -22.10 2.29
C GLY A 14 -9.81 -21.51 2.84
N ASN A 15 -9.74 -20.40 3.58
CA ASN A 15 -10.93 -19.74 4.13
C ASN A 15 -11.87 -19.26 3.03
N LEU A 16 -11.33 -18.71 1.94
CA LEU A 16 -12.14 -18.29 0.79
C LEU A 16 -12.88 -19.49 0.17
N LEU A 17 -12.19 -20.60 -0.03
CA LEU A 17 -12.80 -21.82 -0.54
C LEU A 17 -13.90 -22.33 0.39
N PHE A 18 -13.63 -22.48 1.68
CA PHE A 18 -14.60 -23.02 2.64
C PHE A 18 -15.87 -22.16 2.73
N VAL A 19 -15.73 -20.83 2.86
CA VAL A 19 -16.88 -19.91 2.97
C VAL A 19 -17.74 -19.90 1.70
N ASN A 20 -17.11 -19.93 0.52
CA ASN A 20 -17.86 -19.93 -0.74
C ASN A 20 -18.48 -21.31 -1.02
N LEU A 21 -17.79 -22.42 -0.71
CA LEU A 21 -18.34 -23.78 -0.82
C LEU A 21 -19.53 -24.00 0.12
N GLU A 22 -19.46 -23.50 1.36
CA GLU A 22 -20.57 -23.59 2.30
C GLU A 22 -21.80 -22.82 1.79
N LYS A 23 -21.61 -21.60 1.24
CA LYS A 23 -22.69 -20.81 0.62
C LYS A 23 -23.34 -21.52 -0.57
N ILE A 24 -22.54 -22.19 -1.40
CA ILE A 24 -23.02 -22.94 -2.57
C ILE A 24 -23.78 -24.20 -2.11
N SER A 25 -23.21 -24.96 -1.17
CA SER A 25 -23.80 -26.18 -0.63
C SER A 25 -25.12 -25.92 0.09
N SER A 26 -25.19 -24.83 0.88
CA SER A 26 -26.39 -24.45 1.62
C SER A 26 -27.42 -23.67 0.78
N LYS A 27 -27.18 -23.43 -0.53
CA LYS A 27 -28.04 -22.65 -1.44
C LYS A 27 -28.58 -21.34 -0.85
N ARG A 28 -27.78 -20.67 -0.01
CA ARG A 28 -28.19 -19.40 0.61
C ARG A 28 -28.31 -18.30 -0.45
N SER A 29 -29.07 -17.25 -0.13
CA SER A 29 -29.19 -16.07 -0.99
C SER A 29 -27.80 -15.54 -1.36
N GLY A 30 -27.53 -15.38 -2.66
CA GLY A 30 -26.22 -14.99 -3.19
C GLY A 30 -25.28 -16.15 -3.60
N TRP A 31 -25.75 -17.40 -3.60
CA TRP A 31 -24.94 -18.58 -4.02
C TRP A 31 -24.32 -18.43 -5.42
N ALA A 32 -24.99 -17.75 -6.34
CA ALA A 32 -24.49 -17.52 -7.69
C ALA A 32 -23.21 -16.67 -7.71
N TYR A 33 -23.13 -15.63 -6.86
CA TYR A 33 -21.92 -14.81 -6.73
C TYR A 33 -20.76 -15.62 -6.13
N ALA A 34 -21.05 -16.46 -5.13
CA ALA A 34 -20.06 -17.36 -4.54
C ALA A 34 -19.51 -18.39 -5.54
N LEU A 35 -20.34 -18.83 -6.50
CA LEU A 35 -19.90 -19.70 -7.58
C LEU A 35 -18.98 -18.96 -8.57
N VAL A 36 -19.34 -17.73 -8.96
CA VAL A 36 -18.50 -16.91 -9.86
C VAL A 36 -17.14 -16.60 -9.22
N THR A 37 -17.11 -16.25 -7.93
CA THR A 37 -15.85 -15.98 -7.22
C THR A 37 -14.98 -17.22 -7.08
N LEU A 38 -15.58 -18.38 -6.76
CA LEU A 38 -14.85 -19.64 -6.65
C LEU A 38 -14.29 -20.09 -8.00
N LEU A 39 -15.07 -19.96 -9.08
CA LEU A 39 -14.63 -20.28 -10.43
C LEU A 39 -13.49 -19.35 -10.85
N ALA A 40 -13.63 -18.03 -10.65
CA ALA A 40 -12.55 -17.08 -10.92
C ALA A 40 -11.27 -17.40 -10.12
N PHE A 41 -11.40 -17.74 -8.84
CA PHE A 41 -10.28 -18.15 -8.00
C PHE A 41 -9.57 -19.39 -8.55
N VAL A 42 -10.31 -20.45 -8.89
CA VAL A 42 -9.75 -21.68 -9.45
C VAL A 42 -9.08 -21.42 -10.80
N VAL A 43 -9.69 -20.61 -11.65
CA VAL A 43 -9.12 -20.21 -12.94
C VAL A 43 -7.81 -19.45 -12.72
N THR A 44 -7.79 -18.40 -11.90
CA THR A 44 -6.56 -17.65 -11.60
C THR A 44 -5.49 -18.55 -10.98
N LEU A 45 -5.84 -19.46 -10.07
CA LEU A 45 -4.89 -20.41 -9.48
C LEU A 45 -4.34 -21.36 -10.54
N ALA A 46 -5.18 -21.89 -11.43
CA ALA A 46 -4.75 -22.73 -12.53
C ALA A 46 -3.81 -21.99 -13.49
N PHE A 47 -4.15 -20.77 -13.92
CA PHE A 47 -3.27 -19.94 -14.75
C PHE A 47 -1.93 -19.64 -14.07
N GLY A 48 -1.93 -19.42 -12.75
CA GLY A 48 -0.72 -19.13 -11.97
C GLY A 48 0.18 -20.36 -11.77
N VAL A 49 -0.39 -21.50 -11.35
CA VAL A 49 0.35 -22.74 -11.07
C VAL A 49 0.82 -23.42 -12.35
N LEU A 50 -0.05 -23.47 -13.37
CA LEU A 50 0.28 -24.09 -14.66
C LEU A 50 1.09 -23.16 -15.56
N LYS A 51 1.35 -21.92 -15.11
CA LYS A 51 2.15 -20.90 -15.82
C LYS A 51 1.71 -20.71 -17.28
N ILE A 52 0.39 -20.81 -17.52
CA ILE A 52 -0.21 -20.73 -18.85
C ILE A 52 -0.11 -19.28 -19.31
N GLY A 53 0.64 -19.01 -20.39
CA GLY A 53 0.87 -17.66 -20.92
C GLY A 53 2.15 -16.96 -20.43
N ALA A 54 3.10 -17.70 -19.84
CA ALA A 54 4.44 -17.18 -19.56
C ALA A 54 5.17 -16.82 -20.87
N VAL A 55 5.73 -15.62 -20.94
CA VAL A 55 6.52 -15.18 -22.11
C VAL A 55 7.85 -15.94 -22.12
N PRO A 56 8.22 -16.66 -23.20
CA PRO A 56 9.44 -17.45 -23.24
C PRO A 56 10.67 -16.58 -22.90
N ASN A 57 11.48 -17.04 -21.96
CA ASN A 57 12.70 -16.35 -21.57
C ASN A 57 13.73 -16.44 -22.70
N ALA A 58 14.28 -15.30 -23.15
CA ALA A 58 15.27 -15.22 -24.22
C ALA A 58 16.60 -15.93 -23.87
N GLN A 59 16.89 -16.16 -22.58
CA GLN A 59 18.13 -16.83 -22.13
C GLN A 59 18.02 -18.37 -22.05
N PHE A 60 16.80 -18.94 -22.02
CA PHE A 60 16.59 -20.40 -21.95
C PHE A 60 15.45 -20.87 -22.87
N PRO A 61 15.71 -21.03 -24.19
CA PRO A 61 14.69 -21.42 -25.18
C PRO A 61 14.17 -22.87 -25.03
N ALA A 62 14.86 -23.72 -24.27
CA ALA A 62 14.50 -25.13 -24.08
C ALA A 62 13.51 -25.39 -22.92
N THR A 63 13.16 -24.39 -22.11
CA THR A 63 12.20 -24.50 -21.01
C THR A 63 10.97 -23.63 -21.27
N PRO A 64 9.89 -24.19 -21.87
CA PRO A 64 8.69 -23.45 -22.26
C PRO A 64 7.95 -22.72 -21.12
N TRP A 65 8.30 -23.00 -19.85
CA TRP A 65 7.59 -22.52 -18.65
C TRP A 65 8.45 -21.72 -17.66
N ALA A 66 9.67 -21.32 -18.05
CA ALA A 66 10.59 -20.54 -17.22
C ALA A 66 10.57 -19.02 -17.51
N GLY A 67 9.52 -18.56 -18.19
CA GLY A 67 9.31 -17.16 -18.59
C GLY A 67 8.98 -16.22 -17.44
N ASP A 68 9.22 -14.93 -17.65
CA ASP A 68 8.95 -13.88 -16.67
C ASP A 68 7.44 -13.55 -16.58
N TYR A 69 6.91 -13.53 -15.35
CA TYR A 69 5.48 -13.33 -15.06
C TYR A 69 5.11 -11.85 -14.93
N GLU A 70 6.10 -10.98 -14.77
CA GLU A 70 5.90 -9.53 -14.58
C GLU A 70 5.73 -8.78 -15.91
N SER A 71 5.92 -9.47 -17.04
CA SER A 71 5.79 -8.85 -18.34
C SER A 71 4.31 -8.57 -18.70
N VAL A 72 4.04 -7.39 -19.28
CA VAL A 72 2.70 -6.95 -19.74
C VAL A 72 2.04 -7.93 -20.71
N ARG A 73 2.84 -8.77 -21.38
CA ARG A 73 2.36 -9.80 -22.32
C ARG A 73 1.83 -11.06 -21.63
N ALA A 74 2.19 -11.30 -20.36
CA ALA A 74 1.62 -12.38 -19.58
C ALA A 74 0.18 -12.01 -19.15
N PRO A 75 -0.75 -12.97 -19.06
CA PRO A 75 -2.13 -12.70 -18.62
C PRO A 75 -2.21 -11.97 -17.26
N PHE A 76 -1.31 -12.30 -16.33
CA PHE A 76 -1.21 -11.63 -15.04
C PHE A 76 -0.69 -10.20 -15.13
N GLY A 77 0.38 -9.96 -15.90
CA GLY A 77 0.94 -8.62 -16.12
C GLY A 77 -0.05 -7.69 -16.80
N TRP A 78 -0.85 -8.20 -17.75
CA TRP A 78 -1.91 -7.41 -18.39
C TRP A 78 -2.99 -6.98 -17.40
N VAL A 79 -3.51 -7.90 -16.58
CA VAL A 79 -4.51 -7.57 -15.55
C VAL A 79 -3.93 -6.60 -14.52
N TYR A 80 -2.67 -6.79 -14.12
CA TYR A 80 -2.00 -5.89 -13.19
C TYR A 80 -1.90 -4.47 -13.76
N GLU A 81 -1.38 -4.31 -14.98
CA GLU A 81 -1.13 -3.00 -15.58
C GLU A 81 -2.41 -2.26 -15.97
N TYR A 82 -3.42 -2.97 -16.47
CA TYR A 82 -4.63 -2.33 -16.99
C TYR A 82 -5.83 -2.35 -16.03
N VAL A 83 -5.79 -3.15 -14.96
CA VAL A 83 -6.87 -3.21 -13.97
C VAL A 83 -6.36 -2.79 -12.59
N LEU A 84 -5.32 -3.44 -12.06
CA LEU A 84 -4.89 -3.19 -10.68
C LEU A 84 -4.17 -1.83 -10.53
N SER A 85 -3.27 -1.50 -11.45
CA SER A 85 -2.50 -0.24 -11.42
C SER A 85 -3.43 0.99 -11.48
N PRO A 86 -4.42 1.09 -12.40
CA PRO A 86 -5.37 2.19 -12.39
C PRO A 86 -6.24 2.23 -11.12
N LEU A 87 -6.72 1.09 -10.62
CA LEU A 87 -7.53 1.05 -9.41
C LEU A 87 -6.75 1.55 -8.19
N THR A 88 -5.52 1.08 -8.00
CA THR A 88 -4.64 1.57 -6.93
C THR A 88 -4.30 3.05 -7.11
N ALA A 89 -4.04 3.50 -8.34
CA ALA A 89 -3.82 4.92 -8.63
C ALA A 89 -5.03 5.78 -8.26
N THR A 90 -6.26 5.34 -8.55
CA THR A 90 -7.47 6.08 -8.13
C THR A 90 -7.62 6.14 -6.62
N MET A 91 -7.29 5.06 -5.89
CA MET A 91 -7.27 5.07 -4.43
C MET A 91 -6.25 6.07 -3.89
N PHE A 92 -5.03 6.08 -4.42
CA PHE A 92 -3.99 7.03 -4.02
C PHE A 92 -4.35 8.48 -4.41
N ALA A 93 -4.96 8.70 -5.58
CA ALA A 93 -5.42 10.02 -6.00
C ALA A 93 -6.49 10.57 -5.05
N LEU A 94 -7.46 9.74 -4.65
CA LEU A 94 -8.47 10.11 -3.67
C LEU A 94 -7.85 10.42 -2.31
N LEU A 95 -6.94 9.56 -1.82
CA LEU A 95 -6.23 9.81 -0.56
C LEU A 95 -5.44 11.12 -0.61
N ALA A 96 -4.70 11.37 -1.70
CA ALA A 96 -3.95 12.60 -1.90
C ALA A 96 -4.89 13.83 -1.91
N PHE A 97 -6.03 13.74 -2.61
CA PHE A 97 -7.03 14.80 -2.64
C PHE A 97 -7.62 15.10 -1.25
N TYR A 98 -7.97 14.07 -0.48
CA TYR A 98 -8.51 14.24 0.87
C TYR A 98 -7.47 14.80 1.84
N VAL A 99 -6.23 14.31 1.78
CA VAL A 99 -5.12 14.81 2.61
C VAL A 99 -4.84 16.27 2.27
N ALA A 100 -4.78 16.62 0.99
CA ALA A 100 -4.59 18.00 0.55
C ALA A 100 -5.74 18.92 1.01
N SER A 101 -6.99 18.44 0.93
CA SER A 101 -8.17 19.20 1.38
C SER A 101 -8.16 19.44 2.90
N ALA A 102 -7.79 18.43 3.68
CA ALA A 102 -7.65 18.54 5.14
C ALA A 102 -6.48 19.48 5.52
N ALA A 103 -5.35 19.36 4.83
CA ALA A 103 -4.17 20.21 5.02
C ALA A 103 -4.48 21.67 4.67
N PHE A 104 -5.18 21.94 3.56
CA PHE A 104 -5.61 23.30 3.20
C PHE A 104 -6.50 23.92 4.28
N ARG A 105 -7.46 23.16 4.82
CA ARG A 105 -8.28 23.62 5.95
C ARG A 105 -7.44 23.89 7.20
N ALA A 106 -6.44 23.05 7.48
CA ALA A 106 -5.53 23.23 8.62
C ALA A 106 -4.60 24.45 8.45
N PHE A 107 -4.10 24.70 7.23
CA PHE A 107 -3.25 25.86 6.92
C PHE A 107 -4.01 27.19 6.87
N ARG A 108 -5.33 27.16 6.70
CA ARG A 108 -6.18 28.35 6.82
C ARG A 108 -6.27 28.84 8.27
N ALA A 109 -5.98 28.00 9.26
CA ALA A 109 -5.83 28.48 10.63
C ALA A 109 -4.54 29.32 10.71
N LYS A 110 -4.64 30.56 11.19
CA LYS A 110 -3.50 31.49 11.28
C LYS A 110 -2.64 31.21 12.52
N ASN A 111 -2.29 29.93 12.74
CA ASN A 111 -1.49 29.47 13.86
C ASN A 111 -0.01 29.34 13.49
N ILE A 112 0.86 29.50 14.49
CA ILE A 112 2.33 29.41 14.34
C ILE A 112 2.73 28.03 13.81
N GLU A 113 2.03 26.98 14.23
CA GLU A 113 2.25 25.60 13.80
C GLU A 113 2.06 25.43 12.28
N ALA A 114 1.00 26.00 11.70
CA ALA A 114 0.74 25.93 10.27
C ALA A 114 1.82 26.65 9.45
N ILE A 115 2.30 27.79 9.94
CA ILE A 115 3.41 28.54 9.31
C ILE A 115 4.71 27.72 9.35
N LEU A 116 5.00 27.06 10.48
CA LEU A 116 6.19 26.22 10.62
C LEU A 116 6.11 24.99 9.70
N LEU A 117 4.93 24.38 9.58
CA LEU A 117 4.69 23.26 8.67
C LEU A 117 4.83 23.71 7.20
N LEU A 118 4.26 24.86 6.84
CA LEU A 118 4.36 25.41 5.49
C LEU A 118 5.81 25.77 5.12
N GLY A 119 6.54 26.40 6.04
CA GLY A 119 7.95 26.75 5.85
C GLY A 119 8.83 25.52 5.66
N THR A 120 8.65 24.49 6.50
CA THR A 120 9.39 23.23 6.36
C THR A 120 9.05 22.50 5.07
N ALA A 121 7.77 22.45 4.68
CA ALA A 121 7.35 21.86 3.41
C ALA A 121 7.95 22.59 2.19
N PHE A 122 8.00 23.93 2.23
CA PHE A 122 8.61 24.74 1.18
C PHE A 122 10.11 24.45 1.03
N VAL A 123 10.84 24.36 2.13
CA VAL A 123 12.27 23.99 2.13
C VAL A 123 12.49 22.60 1.54
N ILE A 124 11.68 21.60 1.94
CA ILE A 124 11.78 20.24 1.40
C ILE A 124 11.51 20.21 -0.11
N LEU A 125 10.48 20.92 -0.57
CA LEU A 125 10.13 20.96 -1.99
C LEU A 125 11.25 21.59 -2.82
N LEU A 126 11.82 22.71 -2.35
CA LEU A 126 12.97 23.32 -3.00
C LEU A 126 14.21 22.41 -2.98
N GLY A 127 14.50 21.78 -1.85
CA GLY A 127 15.65 20.89 -1.67
C GLY A 127 15.62 19.61 -2.51
N ARG A 128 14.44 19.17 -2.97
CA ARG A 128 14.25 17.95 -3.78
C ARG A 128 14.07 18.22 -5.28
N THR A 129 14.01 19.49 -5.69
CA THR A 129 13.90 19.87 -7.11
C THR A 129 15.25 20.26 -7.68
N ALA A 130 15.36 20.31 -9.02
CA ALA A 130 16.57 20.77 -9.71
C ALA A 130 17.01 22.19 -9.29
N ALA A 131 16.10 22.98 -8.71
CA ALA A 131 16.39 24.30 -8.15
C ALA A 131 17.39 24.25 -6.98
N ALA A 132 17.45 23.16 -6.20
CA ALA A 132 18.42 23.02 -5.10
C ALA A 132 19.86 23.12 -5.61
N GLY A 133 20.16 22.42 -6.70
CA GLY A 133 21.49 22.42 -7.32
C GLY A 133 21.88 23.78 -7.90
N ILE A 134 20.92 24.53 -8.45
CA ILE A 134 21.18 25.86 -9.04
C ILE A 134 21.35 26.93 -7.95
N LEU A 135 20.53 26.91 -6.90
CA LEU A 135 20.52 27.92 -5.84
C LEU A 135 21.64 27.71 -4.82
N THR A 136 21.97 26.46 -4.50
CA THR A 136 22.96 26.13 -3.45
C THR A 136 24.19 25.37 -3.96
N GLY A 137 24.31 25.19 -5.28
CA GLY A 137 25.47 24.54 -5.90
C GLY A 137 26.81 25.26 -5.67
N TRP A 138 26.76 26.55 -5.33
CA TRP A 138 27.93 27.36 -4.96
C TRP A 138 28.51 27.02 -3.57
N ILE A 139 27.76 26.27 -2.75
CA ILE A 139 28.18 25.88 -1.41
C ILE A 139 28.77 24.47 -1.48
N SER A 140 30.03 24.32 -1.06
CA SER A 140 30.72 23.03 -1.10
C SER A 140 29.99 21.96 -0.27
N PRO A 141 29.87 20.70 -0.77
CA PRO A 141 29.18 19.62 -0.07
C PRO A 141 29.82 19.23 1.27
N GLU A 142 31.12 19.48 1.43
CA GLU A 142 31.92 19.07 2.58
C GLU A 142 32.37 20.25 3.45
N GLY A 143 31.88 21.46 3.15
CA GLY A 143 32.26 22.66 3.90
C GLY A 143 31.55 22.77 5.27
N PRO A 144 32.00 23.68 6.15
CA PRO A 144 31.34 23.98 7.43
C PRO A 144 29.88 24.43 7.27
N PHE A 145 29.53 25.00 6.11
CA PHE A 145 28.19 25.47 5.75
C PHE A 145 27.38 24.46 4.93
N ALA A 146 27.82 23.20 4.84
CA ALA A 146 27.08 22.15 4.14
C ALA A 146 25.66 21.94 4.69
N PHE A 147 25.44 22.27 5.97
CA PHE A 147 24.13 22.23 6.62
C PHE A 147 23.13 23.29 6.09
N LEU A 148 23.60 24.36 5.43
CA LEU A 148 22.73 25.38 4.80
C LEU A 148 22.28 25.00 3.39
N ARG A 149 22.87 23.95 2.80
CA ARG A 149 22.47 23.52 1.46
C ARG A 149 21.07 22.93 1.50
N LEU A 150 20.24 23.33 0.54
CA LEU A 150 18.82 22.94 0.51
C LEU A 150 18.65 21.43 0.35
N ASP A 151 19.57 20.76 -0.36
CA ASP A 151 19.59 19.31 -0.50
C ASP A 151 19.87 18.60 0.83
N THR A 152 20.93 19.00 1.54
CA THR A 152 21.29 18.43 2.84
C THR A 152 20.21 18.70 3.89
N MET A 153 19.65 19.91 3.93
CA MET A 153 18.54 20.26 4.83
C MET A 153 17.31 19.38 4.59
N ALA A 154 16.89 19.21 3.33
CA ALA A 154 15.73 18.37 3.00
C ALA A 154 15.96 16.91 3.40
N VAL A 155 17.16 16.38 3.15
CA VAL A 155 17.52 15.00 3.56
C VAL A 155 17.49 14.86 5.07
N ASN A 156 18.09 15.80 5.82
CA ASN A 156 18.12 15.76 7.29
C ASN A 156 16.70 15.82 7.88
N ILE A 157 15.85 16.72 7.38
CA ILE A 157 14.45 16.82 7.85
C ILE A 157 13.70 15.51 7.56
N MET A 158 13.88 14.92 6.38
CA MET A 158 13.25 13.63 6.06
C MET A 158 13.77 12.49 6.95
N GLN A 159 15.09 12.38 7.10
CA GLN A 159 15.71 11.28 7.83
C GLN A 159 15.37 11.31 9.32
N TYR A 160 15.32 12.49 9.95
CA TYR A 160 15.02 12.58 11.37
C TYR A 160 13.53 12.80 11.63
N VAL A 161 12.91 13.83 11.08
CA VAL A 161 11.54 14.22 11.41
C VAL A 161 10.51 13.32 10.72
N SER A 162 10.62 13.11 9.41
CA SER A 162 9.65 12.28 8.67
C SER A 162 9.71 10.81 9.11
N THR A 163 10.92 10.27 9.31
CA THR A 163 11.09 8.91 9.85
C THR A 163 10.53 8.78 11.27
N ALA A 164 10.78 9.76 12.16
CA ALA A 164 10.21 9.74 13.51
C ALA A 164 8.67 9.79 13.47
N GLY A 165 8.10 10.65 12.64
CA GLY A 165 6.65 10.75 12.45
C GLY A 165 6.03 9.46 11.93
N THR A 166 6.62 8.86 10.88
CA THR A 166 6.14 7.59 10.32
C THR A 166 6.17 6.46 11.35
N ARG A 167 7.24 6.39 12.16
CA ARG A 167 7.34 5.41 13.25
C ARG A 167 6.27 5.66 14.32
N ALA A 168 6.04 6.91 14.71
CA ALA A 168 5.00 7.25 15.68
C ALA A 168 3.59 6.85 15.18
N VAL A 169 3.28 7.11 13.91
CA VAL A 169 2.02 6.68 13.28
C VAL A 169 1.88 5.16 13.31
N MET A 170 2.92 4.42 12.92
CA MET A 170 2.91 2.94 12.94
C MET A 170 2.68 2.40 14.37
N MET A 171 3.31 2.99 15.38
CA MET A 171 3.08 2.62 16.78
C MET A 171 1.63 2.93 17.20
N GLY A 172 1.08 4.07 16.79
CA GLY A 172 -0.32 4.43 17.05
C GLY A 172 -1.30 3.45 16.42
N ILE A 173 -1.07 3.05 15.16
CA ILE A 173 -1.90 2.06 14.47
C ILE A 173 -1.81 0.71 15.19
N ALA A 174 -0.61 0.25 15.55
CA ALA A 174 -0.42 -1.02 16.27
C ALA A 174 -1.16 -1.02 17.62
N LEU A 175 -1.07 0.07 18.38
CA LEU A 175 -1.80 0.23 19.64
C LEU A 175 -3.32 0.29 19.42
N GLY A 176 -3.79 0.93 18.35
CA GLY A 176 -5.21 0.94 17.98
C GLY A 176 -5.74 -0.46 17.65
N ILE A 177 -4.96 -1.26 16.91
CA ILE A 177 -5.29 -2.66 16.59
C ILE A 177 -5.27 -3.52 17.87
N ALA A 178 -4.30 -3.34 18.75
CA ALA A 178 -4.26 -4.06 20.03
C ALA A 178 -5.48 -3.73 20.91
N ALA A 179 -5.87 -2.44 20.98
CA ALA A 179 -7.01 -1.99 21.76
C ALA A 179 -8.35 -2.55 21.23
N THR A 180 -8.54 -2.53 19.91
CA THR A 180 -9.73 -3.13 19.28
C THR A 180 -9.78 -4.64 19.47
N SER A 181 -8.63 -5.32 19.36
CA SER A 181 -8.53 -6.77 19.62
C SER A 181 -8.88 -7.11 21.07
N LEU A 182 -8.44 -6.30 22.03
CA LEU A 182 -8.77 -6.50 23.44
C LEU A 182 -10.27 -6.32 23.72
N ARG A 183 -10.91 -5.31 23.11
CA ARG A 183 -12.37 -5.10 23.22
C ARG A 183 -13.17 -6.30 22.71
N LEU A 184 -12.72 -6.89 21.59
CA LEU A 184 -13.32 -8.09 21.02
C LEU A 184 -13.19 -9.30 21.96
N ILE A 185 -12.01 -9.54 22.53
CA ILE A 185 -11.78 -10.67 23.46
C ILE A 185 -12.57 -10.52 24.76
N LEU A 186 -12.64 -9.29 25.30
CA LEU A 186 -13.38 -9.00 26.53
C LEU A 186 -14.91 -8.96 26.33
N GLY A 187 -15.40 -9.09 25.09
CA GLY A 187 -16.83 -9.14 24.79
C GLY A 187 -17.58 -7.84 25.10
N ILE A 188 -16.87 -6.72 25.26
CA ILE A 188 -17.47 -5.41 25.57
C ILE A 188 -18.31 -4.91 24.38
N ASP A 189 -17.95 -5.33 23.16
CA ASP A 189 -18.71 -5.05 21.93
C ASP A 189 -19.78 -6.11 21.60
N ARG A 190 -20.21 -6.95 22.57
CA ARG A 190 -21.30 -7.91 22.32
C ARG A 190 -22.60 -7.13 22.12
N SER A 191 -23.08 -7.12 20.87
CA SER A 191 -24.38 -6.58 20.48
C SER A 191 -25.47 -7.19 21.36
N TYR A 192 -26.15 -6.33 22.11
CA TYR A 192 -27.39 -6.64 22.80
C TYR A 192 -28.48 -6.87 21.74
N LEU A 193 -28.48 -8.03 21.08
CA LEU A 193 -29.70 -8.60 20.52
C LEU A 193 -30.34 -9.45 21.61
N VAL A 194 -30.95 -8.72 22.55
CA VAL A 194 -31.97 -9.19 23.46
C VAL A 194 -33.26 -9.32 22.63
N ASN A 195 -33.76 -10.54 22.54
CA ASN A 195 -35.15 -10.94 22.35
C ASN A 195 -36.02 -10.18 21.32
N ASP A 196 -36.29 -10.84 20.20
CA ASP A 196 -37.65 -11.27 19.81
C ASP A 196 -37.57 -12.63 19.11
#